data_AF-A0A1G1M577-F1
#
_entry.id   AF-A0A1G1M577-F1
#
_cell.length_a   1.000
_cell.length_b   1.000
_cell.length_c   1.000
_cell.angle_alpha   90.00
_cell.angle_beta   90.00
_cell.angle_gamma   90.00
#
_symmetry.space_group_name_H-M   'P 1'
#
loop_
_entity.id
_entity.type
_entity.pdbx_description
1 polymer ?
#
loop_
_entity_poly.entity_id
_entity_poly.type
_entity_poly.pdbx_seq_one_letter_code
_entity_poly.pdbx_strand_id
1 'polypeptide(L)'
;MNFIKTSIEGVIVIEPKVFNDPRGFFYESYHKKLFVQNGIEDDFVQDNVSFSAKGVLRGLHYQTAPCAQAKLMRVLRGSVYDVVVDIRPGSKTFGKFFSVTLSAENRKMLYIPKGFAHGFCVL
;
A
#
# COMPACT_ATOMS: atom_id res chain seq x y z
N MET A 1 13.05 8.69 1.59
CA MET A 1 11.73 8.08 1.83
C MET A 1 11.61 7.82 3.31
N ASN A 2 10.42 7.96 3.87
CA ASN A 2 10.13 7.55 5.24
C ASN A 2 9.30 6.26 5.21
N PHE A 3 9.65 5.28 6.02
CA PHE A 3 8.93 4.02 6.17
C PHE A 3 8.31 3.98 7.57
N ILE A 4 6.99 4.07 7.64
CA ILE A 4 6.24 4.24 8.88
C ILE A 4 5.55 2.91 9.20
N LYS A 5 5.98 2.27 10.28
CA LYS A 5 5.31 1.08 10.82
C LYS A 5 3.93 1.45 11.34
N THR A 6 2.97 0.57 11.14
CA THR A 6 1.59 0.76 11.59
C THR A 6 1.30 -0.04 12.86
N SER A 7 0.07 0.05 13.36
CA SER A 7 -0.44 -0.79 14.46
C SER A 7 -0.56 -2.28 14.08
N ILE A 8 -0.44 -2.61 12.79
CA ILE A 8 -0.49 -3.98 12.28
C ILE A 8 0.89 -4.37 11.78
N GLU A 9 1.43 -5.44 12.38
CA GLU A 9 2.77 -5.92 12.08
C GLU A 9 2.93 -6.29 10.59
N GLY A 10 3.93 -5.68 9.95
CA GLY A 10 4.27 -5.87 8.54
C GLY A 10 3.62 -4.86 7.58
N VAL A 11 2.50 -4.22 7.96
CA VAL A 11 1.89 -3.17 7.14
C VAL A 11 2.68 -1.87 7.34
N ILE A 12 3.14 -1.28 6.23
CA ILE A 12 4.04 -0.12 6.23
C ILE A 12 3.47 0.98 5.32
N VAL A 13 3.37 2.20 5.84
CA VAL A 13 3.11 3.39 5.03
C VAL A 13 4.44 3.97 4.56
N ILE A 14 4.59 4.22 3.26
CA ILE A 14 5.79 4.82 2.69
C ILE A 14 5.49 6.24 2.23
N GLU A 15 6.30 7.20 2.66
CA GLU A 15 6.24 8.58 2.21
C GLU A 15 7.46 8.89 1.31
N PRO A 16 7.25 9.20 0.02
CA PRO A 16 8.35 9.56 -0.87
C PRO A 16 8.95 10.91 -0.47
N LYS A 17 10.25 11.07 -0.73
CA LYS A 17 10.88 12.40 -0.67
C LYS A 17 10.58 13.11 -1.99
N VAL A 18 9.75 14.15 -1.93
CA VAL A 18 9.30 14.89 -3.12
C VAL A 18 10.17 16.12 -3.34
N PHE A 19 10.70 16.25 -4.55
CA PHE A 19 11.43 17.42 -5.01
C PHE A 19 10.50 18.23 -5.89
N ASN A 20 10.15 19.45 -5.47
CA ASN A 20 9.26 20.34 -6.21
C ASN A 20 10.07 21.46 -6.88
N ASP A 21 9.65 21.87 -8.07
CA ASP A 21 10.18 23.03 -8.79
C ASP A 21 9.09 23.62 -9.73
N PRO A 22 9.32 24.76 -10.40
CA PRO A 22 8.29 25.39 -11.26
C PRO A 22 7.77 24.53 -12.42
N ARG A 23 8.45 23.44 -12.79
CA ARG A 23 8.01 22.48 -13.82
C ARG A 23 7.06 21.42 -13.26
N GLY A 24 7.03 21.25 -11.93
CA GLY A 24 6.22 20.24 -11.24
C GLY A 24 6.97 19.59 -10.09
N PHE A 25 6.97 18.26 -10.06
CA PHE A 25 7.63 17.50 -9.01
C PHE A 25 8.29 16.23 -9.54
N PHE A 26 9.30 15.77 -8.81
CA PHE A 26 9.99 14.51 -9.04
C PHE A 26 10.14 13.76 -7.72
N TYR A 27 9.96 12.44 -7.74
CA TYR A 27 10.33 11.57 -6.63
C TYR A 27 10.58 10.16 -7.12
N GLU A 28 11.50 9.46 -6.47
CA GLU A 28 11.65 8.02 -6.63
C GLU A 28 10.44 7.34 -6.02
N SER A 29 9.70 6.56 -6.80
CA SER A 29 8.54 5.81 -6.30
C SER A 29 8.91 4.45 -5.72
N TYR A 30 10.05 3.90 -6.11
CA TYR A 30 10.54 2.61 -5.64
C TYR A 30 12.07 2.57 -5.67
N HIS A 31 12.66 1.93 -4.66
CA HIS A 31 14.11 1.70 -4.59
C HIS A 31 14.39 0.40 -3.83
N LYS A 32 14.68 -0.71 -4.52
CA LYS A 32 14.82 -2.06 -3.91
C LYS A 32 15.69 -2.07 -2.65
N LYS A 33 16.89 -1.50 -2.70
CA LYS A 33 17.81 -1.45 -1.54
C LYS A 33 17.16 -0.81 -0.30
N LEU A 34 16.50 0.35 -0.45
CA LEU A 34 15.85 1.03 0.67
C LEU A 34 14.65 0.24 1.19
N PHE A 35 13.86 -0.37 0.28
CA PHE A 35 12.70 -1.19 0.65
C PHE A 35 13.13 -2.42 1.46
N VAL A 36 14.15 -3.15 0.99
CA VAL A 36 14.73 -4.31 1.70
C VAL A 36 15.27 -3.90 3.06
N GLN A 37 16.03 -2.80 3.14
CA GLN A 37 16.56 -2.29 4.42
C GLN A 37 15.46 -1.89 5.42
N ASN A 38 14.22 -1.69 4.96
CA ASN A 38 13.08 -1.32 5.79
C ASN A 38 12.03 -2.46 5.91
N GLY A 39 12.42 -3.71 5.63
CA GLY A 39 11.59 -4.90 5.87
C GLY A 39 10.61 -5.25 4.75
N ILE A 40 10.82 -4.71 3.54
CA ILE A 40 10.05 -5.06 2.33
C ILE A 40 10.97 -5.84 1.39
N GLU A 41 11.00 -7.16 1.57
CA GLU A 41 11.92 -8.05 0.85
C GLU A 41 11.34 -8.62 -0.45
N ASP A 42 10.01 -8.57 -0.60
CA ASP A 42 9.29 -9.12 -1.76
C ASP A 42 9.79 -8.57 -3.10
N ASP A 43 9.70 -9.42 -4.12
CA ASP A 43 9.90 -9.07 -5.51
C ASP A 43 8.55 -8.74 -6.16
N PHE A 44 8.41 -7.49 -6.60
CA PHE A 44 7.23 -7.04 -7.33
C PHE A 44 7.37 -7.45 -8.80
N VAL A 45 6.57 -8.42 -9.23
CA VAL A 45 6.65 -9.05 -10.56
C VAL A 45 5.50 -8.69 -11.50
N GLN A 46 4.54 -7.90 -11.01
CA GLN A 46 3.36 -7.48 -11.78
C GLN A 46 2.90 -6.10 -11.34
N ASP A 47 2.54 -5.27 -12.32
CA ASP A 47 1.91 -3.97 -12.11
C ASP A 47 0.46 -3.99 -12.56
N ASN A 48 -0.41 -3.40 -11.74
CA ASN A 48 -1.82 -3.22 -12.05
C ASN A 48 -2.18 -1.72 -11.95
N VAL A 49 -3.05 -1.26 -12.85
CA VAL A 49 -3.63 0.09 -12.81
C VAL A 49 -5.14 -0.03 -12.93
N SER A 50 -5.87 0.69 -12.08
CA SER A 50 -7.33 0.78 -12.18
C SER A 50 -7.78 2.23 -12.11
N PHE A 51 -8.89 2.51 -12.79
CA PHE A 51 -9.65 3.76 -12.65
C PHE A 51 -11.03 3.41 -12.11
N SER A 52 -11.52 4.19 -11.15
CA SER A 52 -12.79 3.93 -10.46
C SER A 52 -13.49 5.25 -10.17
N ALA A 53 -14.81 5.29 -10.33
CA ALA A 53 -15.62 6.46 -9.99
C ALA A 53 -15.75 6.62 -8.47
N LYS A 54 -16.12 7.83 -8.01
CA LYS A 54 -16.38 8.14 -6.60
C LYS A 54 -17.38 7.15 -5.99
N GLY A 55 -17.09 6.67 -4.78
CA GLY A 55 -17.91 5.71 -4.04
C GLY A 55 -17.74 4.24 -4.48
N VAL A 56 -16.99 3.95 -5.54
CA VAL A 56 -16.67 2.56 -5.92
C VAL A 56 -15.79 1.93 -4.84
N LEU A 57 -16.23 0.76 -4.37
CA LEU A 57 -15.48 -0.10 -3.46
C LEU A 57 -14.94 -1.31 -4.22
N ARG A 58 -13.65 -1.62 -4.02
CA ARG A 58 -13.04 -2.87 -4.50
C ARG A 58 -12.39 -3.59 -3.32
N GLY A 59 -12.81 -4.83 -3.05
CA GLY A 59 -12.27 -5.64 -1.97
C GLY A 59 -13.36 -6.29 -1.10
N LEU A 60 -12.97 -7.00 -0.04
CA LEU A 60 -11.58 -7.26 0.36
C LEU A 60 -11.02 -8.48 -0.40
N HIS A 61 -9.90 -8.30 -1.10
CA HIS A 61 -9.26 -9.35 -1.90
C HIS A 61 -7.97 -9.83 -1.22
N TYR A 62 -7.77 -11.15 -1.24
CA TYR A 62 -6.55 -11.80 -0.78
C TYR A 62 -6.25 -13.03 -1.64
N GLN A 63 -5.01 -13.50 -1.55
CA GLN A 63 -4.57 -14.75 -2.13
C GLN A 63 -3.79 -15.53 -1.07
N THR A 64 -4.02 -16.84 -1.02
CA THR A 64 -3.34 -17.76 -0.09
C THR A 64 -2.21 -18.49 -0.80
N ALA A 65 -1.39 -19.21 -0.03
CA ALA A 65 -0.40 -20.12 -0.59
C ALA A 65 -1.05 -21.10 -1.59
N PRO A 66 -0.37 -21.45 -2.69
CA PRO A 66 0.99 -21.03 -3.07
C PRO A 66 1.07 -19.65 -3.76
N CYS A 67 -0.06 -19.01 -4.04
CA CYS A 67 -0.15 -17.78 -4.84
C CYS A 67 -0.27 -16.50 -3.98
N ALA A 68 0.19 -16.52 -2.73
CA ALA A 68 0.08 -15.38 -1.83
C ALA A 68 0.85 -14.17 -2.37
N GLN A 69 0.21 -13.01 -2.38
CA GLN A 69 0.73 -11.81 -3.01
C GLN A 69 0.88 -10.68 -2.00
N ALA A 70 2.08 -10.08 -1.95
CA ALA A 70 2.29 -8.77 -1.34
C ALA A 70 1.93 -7.67 -2.36
N LYS A 71 1.45 -6.53 -1.88
CA LYS A 71 1.04 -5.40 -2.73
C LYS A 71 1.74 -4.12 -2.29
N LEU A 72 2.09 -3.29 -3.26
CA LEU A 72 2.55 -1.91 -3.04
C LEU A 72 1.57 -0.98 -3.75
N MET A 73 0.71 -0.32 -2.97
CA MET A 73 -0.41 0.46 -3.49
C MET A 73 -0.13 1.96 -3.42
N ARG A 74 -0.53 2.71 -4.46
CA ARG A 74 -0.52 4.18 -4.48
C ARG A 74 -1.63 4.73 -5.35
N VAL A 75 -1.95 6.02 -5.18
CA VAL A 75 -2.93 6.73 -6.01
C VAL A 75 -2.23 7.74 -6.91
N LEU A 76 -2.47 7.63 -8.22
CA LEU A 76 -1.91 8.54 -9.23
C LEU A 76 -2.80 9.78 -9.48
N ARG A 77 -4.11 9.66 -9.28
CA ARG A 77 -5.09 10.74 -9.44
C ARG A 77 -6.26 10.56 -8.46
N GLY A 78 -6.68 11.66 -7.83
CA GLY A 78 -7.76 11.63 -6.83
C GLY A 78 -7.29 11.04 -5.50
N SER A 79 -8.20 10.38 -4.80
CA SER A 79 -7.95 9.80 -3.47
C SER A 79 -8.82 8.59 -3.19
N VAL A 80 -8.32 7.68 -2.35
CA VAL A 80 -9.06 6.53 -1.84
C VAL A 80 -8.86 6.39 -0.33
N TYR A 81 -9.85 5.83 0.35
CA TYR A 81 -9.69 5.27 1.68
C TYR A 81 -9.30 3.80 1.54
N ASP A 82 -8.02 3.49 1.78
CA ASP A 82 -7.44 2.16 1.63
C ASP A 82 -7.49 1.41 2.97
N VAL A 83 -7.85 0.12 2.93
CA VAL A 83 -8.07 -0.74 4.09
C VAL A 83 -7.34 -2.06 3.91
N VAL A 84 -6.66 -2.48 4.97
CA VAL A 84 -5.95 -3.75 5.07
C VAL A 84 -6.40 -4.48 6.31
N VAL A 85 -6.79 -5.75 6.17
CA VAL A 85 -7.25 -6.62 7.26
C VAL A 85 -6.28 -7.77 7.46
N ASP A 86 -5.84 -7.97 8.70
CA ASP A 86 -4.99 -9.11 9.07
C ASP A 86 -5.82 -10.39 9.12
N ILE A 87 -5.57 -11.29 8.17
CA ILE A 87 -6.25 -12.59 8.08
C ILE A 87 -5.29 -13.75 8.38
N ARG A 88 -4.12 -13.49 8.97
CA ARG A 88 -3.11 -14.52 9.26
C ARG A 88 -3.50 -15.31 10.51
N PRO A 89 -3.79 -16.63 10.41
CA PRO A 89 -4.11 -17.44 11.58
C PRO A 89 -2.99 -17.36 12.63
N GLY A 90 -3.37 -17.18 13.91
CA GLY A 90 -2.42 -17.06 15.02
C GLY A 90 -1.75 -15.69 15.17
N SER A 91 -2.03 -14.72 14.29
CA SER A 91 -1.56 -13.34 14.48
C SER A 91 -2.17 -12.70 15.72
N LYS A 92 -1.36 -11.92 16.46
CA LYS A 92 -1.83 -11.09 17.59
C LYS A 92 -2.84 -10.02 17.14
N THR A 93 -2.81 -9.65 15.86
CA THR A 93 -3.72 -8.67 15.25
C THR A 93 -4.75 -9.32 14.34
N PHE A 94 -4.98 -10.64 14.41
CA PHE A 94 -5.99 -11.32 13.58
C PHE A 94 -7.37 -10.66 13.67
N GLY A 95 -7.98 -10.40 12.51
CA GLY A 95 -9.28 -9.71 12.39
C GLY A 95 -9.23 -8.20 12.63
N LYS A 96 -8.07 -7.63 13.00
CA LYS A 96 -7.88 -6.17 13.08
C LYS A 96 -7.56 -5.62 11.70
N PHE A 97 -7.87 -4.33 11.52
CA PHE A 97 -7.59 -3.63 10.28
C PHE A 97 -6.79 -2.35 10.53
N PHE A 98 -6.09 -1.93 9.49
CA PHE A 98 -5.44 -0.63 9.38
C PHE A 98 -6.01 0.08 8.15
N SER A 99 -6.13 1.39 8.22
CA SER A 99 -6.63 2.20 7.12
C SER A 99 -5.85 3.48 6.95
N VAL A 100 -5.73 3.94 5.71
CA VAL A 100 -5.05 5.19 5.37
C VAL A 100 -5.68 5.81 4.13
N THR A 101 -5.75 7.15 4.10
CA THR A 101 -6.08 7.85 2.86
C THR A 101 -4.85 7.92 1.97
N LEU A 102 -4.93 7.32 0.78
CA LEU A 102 -3.92 7.47 -0.27
C LEU A 102 -4.44 8.46 -1.31
N SER A 103 -3.60 9.38 -1.77
CA SER A 103 -3.99 10.37 -2.77
C SER A 103 -2.82 10.77 -3.67
N ALA A 104 -3.14 11.33 -4.83
CA ALA A 104 -2.15 11.94 -5.71
C ALA A 104 -1.43 13.12 -5.04
N GLU A 105 -2.07 13.78 -4.07
CA GLU A 105 -1.53 14.90 -3.33
C GLU A 105 -0.54 14.43 -2.27
N ASN A 106 -0.92 13.50 -1.40
CA ASN A 106 -0.03 13.03 -0.33
C ASN A 106 1.05 12.06 -0.83
N ARG A 107 0.85 11.45 -2.01
CA ARG A 107 1.77 10.53 -2.69
C ARG A 107 2.22 9.35 -1.82
N LYS A 108 1.47 9.06 -0.76
CA LYS A 108 1.76 7.95 0.14
C LYS A 108 1.58 6.64 -0.61
N MET A 109 2.34 5.65 -0.21
CA MET A 109 2.17 4.27 -0.62
C MET A 109 1.83 3.42 0.59
N LEU A 110 1.09 2.34 0.37
CA LEU A 110 0.84 1.33 1.38
C LEU A 110 1.43 0.01 0.93
N TYR A 111 2.36 -0.51 1.73
CA TYR A 111 2.85 -1.87 1.58
C TYR A 111 1.98 -2.83 2.40
N ILE A 112 1.53 -3.89 1.73
CA ILE A 112 0.61 -4.89 2.24
C ILE A 112 1.30 -6.25 2.10
N PRO A 113 1.69 -6.90 3.21
CA PRO A 113 2.36 -8.19 3.14
C PRO A 113 1.45 -9.31 2.62
N LYS A 114 2.05 -10.45 2.31
CA LYS A 114 1.33 -11.72 2.11
C LYS A 114 0.49 -12.05 3.35
N GLY A 115 -0.68 -12.66 3.13
CA GLY A 115 -1.57 -13.09 4.21
C GLY A 115 -2.51 -11.99 4.74
N PHE A 116 -2.67 -10.89 4.00
CA PHE A 116 -3.63 -9.83 4.31
C PHE A 116 -4.75 -9.75 3.26
N ALA A 117 -5.93 -9.31 3.67
CA ALA A 117 -6.99 -8.91 2.76
C ALA A 117 -6.95 -7.39 2.56
N HIS A 118 -7.16 -6.95 1.32
CA HIS A 118 -7.01 -5.54 0.93
C HIS A 118 -8.19 -5.05 0.11
N GLY A 119 -8.59 -3.81 0.35
CA GLY A 119 -9.53 -3.10 -0.51
C GLY A 119 -9.48 -1.60 -0.31
N PHE A 120 -10.23 -0.88 -1.11
CA PHE A 120 -10.35 0.58 -1.01
C PHE A 120 -11.72 1.07 -1.43
N CYS A 121 -12.08 2.28 -0.98
CA CYS A 121 -13.22 3.05 -1.46
C CYS A 121 -12.76 4.39 -2.04
N VAL A 122 -13.25 4.77 -3.22
CA VAL A 122 -12.91 6.06 -3.85
C VAL A 122 -13.64 7.21 -3.17
N LEU A 123 -12.90 8.27 -2.82
CA LEU A 123 -13.41 9.45 -2.11
C LEU A 123 -13.85 10.58 -3.07
#